data_AF-A0A6M0RNU7-F1
#
_entry.id   AF-A0A6M0RNU7-F1
#
_cell.length_a   1.000
_cell.length_b   1.000
_cell.length_c   1.000
_cell.angle_alpha   90.00
_cell.angle_beta   90.00
_cell.angle_gamma   90.00
#
_symmetry.space_group_name_H-M   'P 1'
#
loop_
_entity.id
_entity.type
_entity.pdbx_description
1 polymer ?
#
loop_
_entity_poly.entity_id
_entity_poly.type
_entity_poly.pdbx_seq_one_letter_code
_entity_poly.pdbx_strand_id
1 'polypeptide(L)' 'MPLSVLFYDGIFLVHVDTFTQLEEEIRLDERVPSQVIVWLKGSPAPAYWSESLDARMGLAHR' A
#
# COMPACT_ATOMS: atom_id res chain seq x y z
N MET A 1 6.10 13.55 -9.36
CA MET A 1 6.80 12.44 -10.03
C MET A 1 5.92 11.19 -9.95
N PRO A 2 6.04 10.24 -10.89
CA PRO A 2 4.98 9.27 -11.14
C PRO A 2 4.89 8.23 -10.02
N LEU A 3 3.75 8.22 -9.33
CA LEU A 3 3.28 7.05 -8.61
C LEU A 3 3.07 5.92 -9.63
N SER A 4 3.60 4.73 -9.36
CA SER A 4 3.18 3.52 -10.07
C SER A 4 2.30 2.69 -9.16
N VAL A 5 1.05 2.50 -9.56
CA VAL A 5 0.07 1.68 -8.85
C VAL A 5 -0.17 0.41 -9.65
N LEU A 6 0.06 -0.73 -9.02
CA LEU A 6 -0.30 -2.04 -9.55
C LEU A 6 -1.46 -2.59 -8.71
N PHE A 7 -2.45 -3.22 -9.34
CA PHE A 7 -3.48 -3.95 -8.63
C PHE A 7 -3.24 -5.46 -8.84
N TYR A 8 -3.06 -6.19 -7.75
CA TYR A 8 -2.82 -7.63 -7.78
C TYR A 8 -3.61 -8.31 -6.66
N ASP A 9 -4.49 -9.23 -7.03
CA ASP A 9 -5.25 -10.06 -6.09
C ASP A 9 -6.02 -9.27 -5.00
N GLY A 10 -6.62 -8.14 -5.38
CA GLY A 10 -7.34 -7.28 -4.42
C GLY A 10 -6.46 -6.26 -3.69
N ILE A 11 -5.13 -6.35 -3.84
CA ILE A 11 -4.15 -5.50 -3.17
C ILE A 11 -3.61 -4.44 -4.14
N PHE A 12 -3.57 -3.19 -3.70
CA PHE A 12 -2.86 -2.10 -4.34
C PHE A 12 -1.38 -2.12 -3.94
N LEU A 13 -0.48 -2.21 -4.91
CA LEU A 13 0.95 -2.03 -4.70
C LEU A 13 1.33 -0.67 -5.24
N VAL A 14 1.77 0.22 -4.35
CA VAL A 14 2.08 1.61 -4.66
C VAL A 14 3.58 1.83 -4.52
N HIS A 15 4.24 2.36 -5.54
CA HIS A 15 5.61 2.83 -5.42
C HIS A 15 5.65 4.35 -5.37
N VAL A 16 6.36 4.86 -4.38
CA VAL A 16 6.57 6.29 -4.15
C VAL A 16 8.05 6.61 -4.21
N ASP A 17 8.38 7.83 -4.65
CA ASP A 17 9.76 8.30 -4.75
C ASP A 17 10.23 9.04 -3.50
N THR A 18 9.30 9.57 -2.69
CA THR A 18 9.63 10.43 -1.53
C THR A 18 8.88 10.03 -0.27
N PHE A 19 9.44 10.39 0.89
CA PHE A 19 8.79 10.21 2.18
C PHE A 19 7.47 10.99 2.29
N THR A 20 7.38 12.17 1.70
CA THR A 20 6.11 12.94 1.69
C THR A 20 4.99 12.18 0.99
N GLN A 21 5.29 11.55 -0.16
CA GLN A 21 4.32 10.71 -0.86
C GLN A 21 3.93 9.48 -0.04
N LEU A 22 4.89 8.85 0.64
CA LEU A 22 4.60 7.74 1.55
C LEU A 22 3.61 8.16 2.65
N GLU A 23 3.83 9.30 3.30
CA GLU A 23 2.94 9.82 4.35
C GLU A 23 1.53 10.13 3.82
N GLU A 24 1.42 10.61 2.59
CA GLU A 24 0.13 10.85 1.92
C GLU A 24 -0.64 9.54 1.68
N GLU A 25 0.02 8.50 1.19
CA GLU A 25 -0.60 7.18 0.97
C GLU A 25 -1.06 6.53 2.27
N ILE A 26 -0.26 6.61 3.33
CA ILE A 26 -0.66 6.12 4.67
C ILE A 26 -1.91 6.84 5.15
N ARG A 27 -1.94 8.18 5.03
CA ARG A 27 -3.11 8.99 5.44
C ARG A 27 -4.35 8.69 4.59
N LEU A 28 -4.17 8.37 3.31
CA LEU A 28 -5.27 7.98 2.43
C LEU A 28 -5.86 6.64 2.86
N ASP A 29 -5.02 5.66 3.20
CA ASP A 29 -5.48 4.36 3.69
C ASP A 29 -6.27 4.47 5.01
N GLU A 30 -5.78 5.26 5.97
CA GLU A 30 -6.48 5.51 7.24
C GLU A 30 -7.89 6.09 7.04
N ARG A 31 -8.11 6.86 5.96
CA ARG A 31 -9.40 7.49 5.65
C ARG A 31 -10.31 6.60 4.82
N VAL A 32 -9.73 5.80 3.93
CA VAL A 32 -10.43 4.89 3.03
C VAL A 32 -9.73 3.55 3.12
N PRO A 33 -10.10 2.71 4.12
CA PRO A 33 -9.41 1.46 4.40
C PRO A 33 -9.35 0.59 3.14
N SER A 34 -8.14 0.31 2.67
CA SER A 34 -7.88 -0.44 1.44
C SER A 34 -6.74 -1.43 1.67
N GLN A 35 -6.70 -2.51 0.92
CA GLN A 35 -5.54 -3.40 0.98
C GLN A 35 -4.42 -2.76 0.16
N VAL A 36 -3.50 -2.05 0.81
CA VAL A 36 -2.38 -1.38 0.14
C VAL A 36 -1.04 -1.78 0.74
N ILE A 37 -0.04 -1.95 -0.11
CA ILE A 37 1.37 -2.06 0.28
C ILE A 37 2.14 -0.97 -0.47
N VAL A 38 2.89 -0.16 0.28
CA VAL A 38 3.62 0.99 -0.27
C VAL A 38 5.12 0.74 -0.19
N TRP A 39 5.80 0.81 -1.33
CA TRP A 39 7.26 0.77 -1.43
C TRP A 39 7.83 2.17 -1.65
N LEU A 40 8.76 2.56 -0.78
CA LEU A 40 9.60 3.72 -1.02
C LEU A 40 10.77 3.33 -1.92
N LYS A 41 11.01 4.10 -2.98
CA LYS A 41 12.12 3.87 -3.91
C LYS A 41 13.45 3.78 -3.19
N GLY A 42 14.22 2.75 -3.53
CA GLY A 42 15.50 2.44 -2.90
C GLY A 42 15.39 1.65 -1.60
N SER A 43 14.18 1.42 -1.08
CA SER A 43 13.96 0.52 0.05
C SER A 43 14.02 -0.94 -0.41
N PRO A 44 14.76 -1.82 0.29
CA PRO A 44 14.80 -3.25 -0.01
C PRO A 44 13.53 -4.00 0.40
N ALA A 45 12.63 -3.35 1.14
CA ALA A 45 11.41 -3.90 1.70
C ALA A 45 10.27 -2.86 1.62
N PRO A 46 8.99 -3.28 1.71
CA PRO A 46 7.89 -2.32 1.74
C PRO A 46 8.05 -1.37 2.93
N ALA A 47 7.78 -0.10 2.69
CA ALA A 47 7.90 0.96 3.70
C ALA A 47 6.65 1.04 4.58
N TYR A 48 5.51 0.63 4.03
CA TYR A 48 4.24 0.53 4.73
C TYR A 48 3.43 -0.64 4.20
N TRP A 49 2.74 -1.29 5.12
CA TRP A 49 1.80 -2.36 4.84
C TRP A 49 0.51 -2.05 5.59
N SER A 50 -0.59 -1.87 4.86
CA SER A 50 -1.90 -1.61 5.46
C SER A 50 -2.34 -2.76 6.37
N GLU A 51 -2.75 -2.40 7.59
CA GLU A 51 -3.43 -3.30 8.53
C GLU A 51 -4.85 -3.65 8.06
N SER A 52 -5.39 -2.90 7.09
CA SER A 52 -6.69 -3.13 6.43
C SER A 52 -6.68 -4.33 5.47
N LEU A 53 -5.58 -5.11 5.43
CA LEU A 53 -5.60 -6.52 5.06
C LEU A 53 -6.36 -7.36 6.09
N ASP A 54 -7.60 -6.94 6.31
CA ASP A 54 -8.56 -7.67 7.09
C ASP A 54 -8.85 -8.98 6.36
N ALA A 55 -8.69 -10.09 7.09
CA ALA A 55 -9.06 -11.45 6.69
C ALA A 55 -10.48 -11.52 6.08
N ARG A 56 -11.35 -10.56 6.41
CA ARG A 56 -12.73 -10.45 5.96
C ARG A 56 -12.91 -10.02 4.49
N MET A 57 -11.87 -9.50 3.84
CA MET A 57 -11.92 -9.10 2.42
C MET A 57 -11.48 -10.21 1.45
N GLY A 58 -11.27 -11.43 1.94
CA GLY A 58 -11.17 -12.64 1.10
C GLY A 58 -9.77 -13.18 0.81
N LEU A 59 -8.71 -12.65 1.44
CA LEU A 59 -7.36 -13.23 1.35
C LEU A 59 -6.98 -14.13 2.53
N ALA A 60 -7.92 -14.39 3.45
CA ALA A 60 -7.79 -15.47 4.42
C ALA A 60 -8.25 -16.81 3.81
N HIS A 61 -7.61 -17.24 2.73
CA HIS A 61 -7.66 -18.64 2.32
C HIS A 61 -6.30 -19.08 1.77
N ARG A 62 -5.39 -19.37 2.69
CA ARG A 62 -4.60 -20.61 2.71
C ARG A 62 -4.00 -20.86 4.08
#